data_AF-A0A9P0MCP5-F1
#
_entry.id   AF-A0A9P0MCP5-F1
#
_cell.length_a   1.000
_cell.length_b   1.000
_cell.length_c   1.000
_cell.angle_alpha   90.00
_cell.angle_beta   90.00
_cell.angle_gamma   90.00
#
_symmetry.space_group_name_H-M   'P 1'
#
loop_
_entity.id
_entity.type
_entity.pdbx_description
1 polymer ?
#
loop_
_entity_poly.entity_id
_entity_poly.type
_entity_poly.pdbx_seq_one_letter_code
_entity_poly.pdbx_strand_id
1 'polypeptide(L)'
;MRVWCFIKNVLITLFWFLFEGVMLHFVYVNAAAFHPLEFLQNLESWAFYGFGYAMGQHFHIKYVVIYGLSTSLSSFENVMVPHLPRCIGRIHLYSDMWKYFDAGLYKFLVKHIYIPIVKLTSLKLLASMATFGFVYIWHGTATYILIWCILNYIGIVLEQTCSPLLSVKKSEGIKFFLDWPRRMRCFFGAVLLAVSAISNFYFFGGKNIGDLFFRRLFADNLPNTIILLFILYCGAQVSTELCPVHARKCDNNPIKMKY
;
A
#
# COMPACT_ATOMS: atom_id res chain seq x y z
N MET A 1 -16.66 13.54 -26.88
CA MET A 1 -16.54 12.67 -25.68
C MET A 1 -15.10 12.49 -25.20
N ARG A 2 -14.12 12.16 -26.07
CA ARG A 2 -12.71 11.92 -25.66
C ARG A 2 -11.99 13.14 -25.06
N VAL A 3 -12.05 14.29 -25.73
CA VAL A 3 -11.46 15.55 -25.25
C VAL A 3 -12.01 15.93 -23.87
N TRP A 4 -13.31 15.73 -23.65
CA TRP A 4 -13.94 15.99 -22.35
C TRP A 4 -13.40 15.08 -21.24
N CYS A 5 -13.27 13.77 -21.49
CA CYS A 5 -12.65 12.85 -20.52
C CYS A 5 -11.20 13.22 -20.21
N PHE A 6 -10.44 13.62 -21.23
CA PHE A 6 -9.07 14.09 -21.06
C PHE A 6 -9.00 15.35 -20.19
N ILE A 7 -9.76 16.40 -20.54
CA ILE A 7 -9.84 17.65 -19.76
C ILE A 7 -10.25 17.35 -18.32
N LYS A 8 -11.27 16.51 -18.10
CA LYS A 8 -11.70 16.10 -16.77
C LYS A 8 -10.58 15.46 -15.96
N ASN A 9 -9.84 14.51 -16.54
CA ASN A 9 -8.76 13.83 -15.84
C ASN A 9 -7.57 14.77 -15.55
N VAL A 10 -7.27 15.68 -16.47
CA VAL A 10 -6.25 16.73 -16.27
C VAL A 10 -6.66 17.66 -15.13
N LEU A 11 -7.92 18.10 -15.07
CA LEU A 11 -8.43 18.94 -13.97
C LEU A 11 -8.38 18.22 -12.63
N ILE A 12 -8.74 16.92 -12.57
CA ILE A 12 -8.60 16.11 -11.35
C ILE A 12 -7.14 16.00 -10.93
N THR A 13 -6.24 15.81 -11.89
CA THR A 13 -4.80 15.71 -11.62
C THR A 13 -4.24 17.03 -11.10
N LEU A 14 -4.66 18.15 -11.71
CA LEU A 14 -4.29 19.50 -11.27
C LEU A 14 -4.80 19.77 -9.86
N PHE A 15 -6.04 19.38 -9.54
CA PHE A 15 -6.57 19.47 -8.17
C PHE A 15 -5.67 18.73 -7.17
N TRP A 16 -5.30 17.48 -7.46
CA TRP A 16 -4.44 16.69 -6.57
C TRP A 16 -3.03 17.29 -6.42
N PHE A 17 -2.48 17.83 -7.51
CA PHE A 17 -1.20 18.54 -7.48
C PHE A 17 -1.26 19.79 -6.58
N LEU A 18 -2.30 20.61 -6.71
CA LEU A 18 -2.49 21.79 -5.87
C LEU A 18 -2.74 21.40 -4.41
N PHE A 19 -3.58 20.40 -4.18
CA PHE A 19 -3.86 19.87 -2.85
C PHE A 19 -2.59 19.36 -2.15
N GLU A 20 -1.72 18.64 -2.87
CA GLU A 20 -0.43 18.20 -2.37
C GLU A 20 0.47 19.39 -2.01
N GLY A 21 0.50 20.44 -2.85
CA GLY A 21 1.22 21.67 -2.54
C GLY A 21 0.76 22.34 -1.23
N VAL A 22 -0.56 22.41 -1.01
CA VAL A 22 -1.13 22.92 0.25
C VAL A 22 -0.78 22.00 1.42
N MET A 23 -0.88 20.68 1.25
CA MET A 23 -0.55 19.72 2.30
C MET A 23 0.92 19.83 2.73
N LEU A 24 1.85 19.94 1.77
CA LEU A 24 3.28 20.09 2.04
C LEU A 24 3.65 21.46 2.63
N HIS A 25 2.81 22.48 2.47
CA HIS A 25 2.99 23.77 3.14
C HIS A 25 2.82 23.64 4.67
N PHE A 26 1.89 22.81 5.12
CA PHE A 26 1.60 22.59 6.53
C PHE A 26 2.32 21.38 7.13
N VAL A 27 2.60 20.36 6.33
CA VAL A 27 3.24 19.11 6.77
C VAL A 27 4.57 18.95 6.05
N TYR A 28 5.66 19.21 6.77
CA TYR A 28 7.02 19.25 6.23
C TYR A 28 7.62 17.86 5.99
N VAL A 29 6.94 17.01 5.22
CA VAL A 29 7.37 15.63 4.91
C VAL A 29 8.78 15.60 4.32
N ASN A 30 9.05 16.46 3.33
CA ASN A 30 10.35 16.52 2.67
C ASN A 30 11.46 17.07 3.59
N ALA A 31 11.15 18.04 4.44
CA ALA A 31 12.14 18.61 5.36
C ALA A 31 12.50 17.60 6.48
N ALA A 32 11.52 16.81 6.93
CA ALA A 32 11.74 15.78 7.94
C ALA A 32 12.73 14.70 7.48
N ALA A 33 12.90 14.47 6.17
CA ALA A 33 13.92 13.56 5.66
C ALA A 33 15.36 14.03 5.94
N PHE A 34 15.59 15.35 6.04
CA PHE A 34 16.91 15.93 6.31
C PHE A 34 17.21 16.03 7.81
N HIS A 35 16.21 16.40 8.62
CA HIS A 35 16.36 16.56 10.08
C HIS A 35 15.34 15.72 10.87
N PRO A 36 15.33 14.39 10.71
CA PRO A 36 14.28 13.53 11.28
C PRO A 36 14.32 13.50 12.81
N LEU A 37 15.51 13.52 13.41
CA LEU A 37 15.66 13.35 14.86
C LEU A 37 15.24 14.60 15.63
N GLU A 38 15.56 15.79 15.11
CA GLU A 38 15.22 17.06 15.76
C GLU A 38 13.72 17.36 15.71
N PHE A 39 13.05 16.95 14.64
CA PHE A 39 11.62 17.20 14.45
C PHE A 39 10.75 16.05 15.00
N LEU A 40 10.97 14.82 14.56
CA LEU A 40 10.02 13.72 14.81
C LEU A 40 10.13 13.11 16.21
N GLN A 41 11.29 13.17 16.87
CA GLN A 41 11.44 12.60 18.22
C GLN A 41 10.64 13.37 19.27
N ASN A 42 10.43 14.66 19.04
CA ASN A 42 9.74 15.55 19.97
C ASN A 42 8.22 15.55 19.80
N LEU A 43 7.72 14.97 18.71
CA LEU A 43 6.28 14.83 18.52
C LEU A 43 5.69 13.89 19.56
N GLU A 44 4.51 14.22 20.07
CA GLU A 44 3.70 13.25 20.80
C GLU A 44 3.32 12.07 19.88
N SER A 45 2.93 10.95 20.47
CA SER A 45 2.61 9.70 19.75
C SER A 45 1.58 9.89 18.64
N TRP A 46 0.52 10.65 18.91
CA TRP A 46 -0.57 10.91 17.96
C TRP A 46 -0.12 11.72 16.76
N ALA A 47 0.56 12.83 17.01
CA ALA A 47 1.17 13.64 15.97
C ALA A 47 2.20 12.83 15.16
N PHE A 48 2.97 11.97 15.81
CA PHE A 48 3.98 11.12 15.16
C PHE A 48 3.36 10.08 14.20
N TYR A 49 2.35 9.32 14.65
CA TYR A 49 1.68 8.37 13.77
C TYR A 49 0.85 9.07 12.68
N GLY A 50 0.22 10.20 13.00
CA GLY A 50 -0.46 11.06 12.03
C GLY A 50 0.48 11.59 10.95
N PHE A 51 1.69 12.01 11.34
CA PHE A 51 2.75 12.40 10.40
C PHE A 51 3.15 11.25 9.49
N GLY A 52 3.32 10.04 10.04
CA GLY A 52 3.61 8.84 9.23
C GLY A 52 2.52 8.56 8.18
N TYR A 53 1.24 8.70 8.57
CA TYR A 53 0.13 8.58 7.63
C TYR A 53 0.16 9.68 6.56
N ALA A 54 0.40 10.93 6.95
CA ALA A 54 0.51 12.07 6.05
C ALA A 54 1.66 11.89 5.04
N MET A 55 2.81 11.36 5.48
CA MET A 55 3.93 11.01 4.64
C MET A 55 3.56 9.91 3.62
N GLY A 56 2.81 8.89 4.04
CA GLY A 56 2.27 7.89 3.11
C GLY A 56 1.29 8.50 2.10
N GLN A 57 0.42 9.43 2.52
CA GLN A 57 -0.52 10.10 1.63
C GLN A 57 0.19 11.01 0.62
N HIS A 58 1.23 11.72 1.04
CA HIS A 58 2.12 12.45 0.13
C HIS A 58 2.69 11.51 -0.94
N PHE A 59 3.25 10.36 -0.51
CA PHE A 59 3.78 9.36 -1.44
C PHE A 59 2.69 8.86 -2.41
N HIS A 60 1.47 8.60 -1.94
CA HIS A 60 0.36 8.18 -2.80
C HIS A 60 -0.05 9.26 -3.81
N ILE A 61 -0.27 10.50 -3.36
CA ILE A 61 -0.77 11.60 -4.20
C ILE A 61 0.25 11.95 -5.28
N LYS A 62 1.54 11.97 -4.94
CA LYS A 62 2.63 12.14 -5.91
C LYS A 62 2.50 11.19 -7.11
N TYR A 63 2.22 9.91 -6.85
CA TYR A 63 2.05 8.91 -7.90
C TYR A 63 0.70 9.04 -8.62
N VAL A 64 -0.36 9.47 -7.94
CA VAL A 64 -1.63 9.82 -8.59
C VAL A 64 -1.43 10.95 -9.59
N VAL A 65 -0.61 11.95 -9.27
CA VAL A 65 -0.32 13.08 -10.17
C VAL A 65 0.54 12.63 -11.35
N ILE A 66 1.68 11.96 -11.08
CA ILE A 66 2.61 11.51 -12.12
C ILE A 66 1.94 10.53 -13.10
N TYR A 67 1.21 9.54 -12.57
CA TYR A 67 0.50 8.58 -13.42
C TYR A 67 -0.78 9.20 -14.00
N GLY A 68 -1.45 10.11 -13.30
CA GLY A 68 -2.64 10.80 -13.79
C GLY A 68 -2.38 11.51 -15.11
N LEU A 69 -1.28 12.27 -15.20
CA LEU A 69 -0.90 12.96 -16.43
C LEU A 69 -0.56 11.99 -17.56
N SER A 70 0.37 11.06 -17.31
CA SER A 70 0.85 10.13 -18.34
C SER A 70 -0.25 9.21 -18.86
N THR A 71 -1.06 8.63 -17.96
CA THR A 71 -2.17 7.76 -18.37
C THR A 71 -3.29 8.52 -19.07
N SER A 72 -3.54 9.78 -18.72
CA SER A 72 -4.53 10.61 -19.42
C SER A 72 -4.11 10.90 -20.85
N LEU A 73 -2.83 11.23 -21.06
CA LEU A 73 -2.27 11.47 -22.39
C LEU A 73 -2.30 10.20 -23.24
N SER A 74 -1.79 9.08 -22.73
CA SER A 74 -1.81 7.80 -23.45
C SER A 74 -3.23 7.32 -23.75
N SER A 75 -4.19 7.51 -22.82
CA SER A 75 -5.59 7.15 -23.06
C SER A 75 -6.24 8.02 -24.13
N PHE A 76 -5.84 9.28 -24.26
CA PHE A 76 -6.32 10.17 -25.32
C PHE A 76 -5.92 9.64 -26.71
N GLU A 77 -4.75 9.01 -26.82
CA GLU A 77 -4.26 8.33 -28.02
C GLU A 77 -4.80 6.90 -28.19
N ASN A 78 -5.71 6.44 -27.33
CA ASN A 78 -6.26 5.07 -27.28
C ASN A 78 -5.24 3.99 -26.93
N VAL A 79 -4.14 4.35 -26.28
CA VAL A 79 -3.24 3.36 -25.68
C VAL A 79 -3.90 2.79 -24.42
N MET A 80 -3.90 1.45 -24.29
CA MET A 80 -4.41 0.81 -23.08
C MET A 80 -3.47 1.06 -21.91
N VAL A 81 -3.98 1.73 -20.87
CA VAL A 81 -3.22 2.08 -19.66
C VAL A 81 -3.67 1.27 -18.45
N PRO A 82 -2.79 1.00 -17.49
CA PRO A 82 -3.19 0.47 -16.18
C PRO A 82 -4.03 1.48 -15.41
N HIS A 83 -4.72 1.02 -14.36
CA HIS A 83 -5.44 1.93 -13.46
C HIS A 83 -4.47 2.74 -12.61
N LEU A 84 -4.93 3.91 -12.13
CA LEU A 84 -4.19 4.74 -11.18
C LEU A 84 -4.05 4.07 -9.80
N PRO A 85 -3.09 4.52 -8.97
CA PRO A 85 -2.86 3.96 -7.63
C PRO A 85 -4.12 4.09 -6.79
N ARG A 86 -4.55 2.98 -6.18
CA ARG A 86 -5.65 3.02 -5.21
C ARG A 86 -5.20 3.76 -3.95
N CYS A 87 -6.13 4.47 -3.31
CA CYS A 87 -5.86 5.17 -2.06
C CYS A 87 -5.34 4.20 -1.00
N ILE A 88 -4.17 4.51 -0.42
CA ILE A 88 -3.52 3.68 0.59
C ILE A 88 -4.39 3.51 1.85
N GLY A 89 -5.22 4.51 2.18
CA GLY A 89 -6.17 4.44 3.29
C GLY A 89 -7.32 3.44 3.08
N ARG A 90 -7.43 2.86 1.87
CA ARG A 90 -8.43 1.84 1.52
C ARG A 90 -7.82 0.46 1.29
N ILE A 91 -6.52 0.28 1.48
CA ILE A 91 -5.83 -1.00 1.31
C ILE A 91 -5.32 -1.45 2.67
N HIS A 92 -5.71 -2.65 3.10
CA HIS A 92 -5.24 -3.25 4.35
C HIS A 92 -4.42 -4.53 4.15
N LEU A 93 -4.45 -5.11 2.94
CA LEU A 93 -3.71 -6.32 2.60
C LEU A 93 -2.41 -5.96 1.87
N TYR A 94 -1.32 -6.66 2.19
CA TYR A 94 -0.03 -6.52 1.52
C TYR A 94 -0.13 -6.87 0.04
N SER A 95 -0.77 -8.00 -0.27
CA SER A 95 -0.95 -8.42 -1.67
C SER A 95 -1.70 -7.37 -2.49
N ASP A 96 -2.71 -6.74 -1.90
CA ASP A 96 -3.45 -5.65 -2.56
C ASP A 96 -2.61 -4.38 -2.71
N MET A 97 -1.75 -4.05 -1.74
CA MET A 97 -0.84 -2.91 -1.85
C MET A 97 0.07 -3.07 -3.07
N TRP A 98 0.73 -4.22 -3.20
CA TRP A 98 1.60 -4.52 -4.34
C TRP A 98 0.85 -4.58 -5.67
N LYS A 99 -0.37 -5.13 -5.68
CA LYS A 99 -1.17 -5.25 -6.89
C LYS A 99 -1.75 -3.93 -7.39
N TYR A 100 -2.13 -3.03 -6.47
CA TYR A 100 -2.96 -1.88 -6.79
C TYR A 100 -2.31 -0.51 -6.59
N PHE A 101 -1.14 -0.44 -5.94
CA PHE A 101 -0.39 0.82 -5.85
C PHE A 101 0.32 1.12 -7.18
N ASP A 102 1.18 0.22 -7.65
CA ASP A 102 1.81 0.30 -8.97
C ASP A 102 1.47 -0.93 -9.80
N ALA A 103 0.37 -0.82 -10.55
CA ALA A 103 -0.10 -1.90 -11.40
C ALA A 103 0.83 -2.18 -12.60
N GLY A 104 1.65 -1.22 -13.01
CA GLY A 104 2.64 -1.39 -14.09
C GLY A 104 3.77 -2.30 -13.62
N LEU A 105 4.42 -1.91 -12.51
CA LEU A 105 5.48 -2.69 -11.88
C LEU A 105 4.98 -4.09 -11.51
N TYR A 106 3.81 -4.20 -10.87
CA TYR A 106 3.25 -5.50 -10.50
C TYR A 106 3.08 -6.44 -11.70
N LYS A 107 2.52 -5.96 -12.81
CA LYS A 107 2.34 -6.77 -14.03
C LYS A 107 3.69 -7.21 -14.59
N PHE A 108 4.68 -6.32 -14.60
CA PHE A 108 6.02 -6.64 -15.05
C PHE A 108 6.65 -7.76 -14.20
N LEU A 109 6.68 -7.57 -12.88
CA LEU A 109 7.23 -8.54 -11.92
C LEU A 109 6.56 -9.91 -12.05
N VAL A 110 5.23 -9.93 -12.10
CA VAL A 110 4.47 -11.19 -12.19
C VAL A 110 4.73 -11.90 -13.52
N LYS A 111 4.65 -11.17 -14.64
CA LYS A 111 4.76 -11.75 -15.98
C LYS A 111 6.17 -12.23 -16.31
N HIS A 112 7.19 -11.46 -15.90
CA HIS A 112 8.57 -11.67 -16.36
C HIS A 112 9.47 -12.34 -15.34
N ILE A 113 9.11 -12.38 -14.06
CA ILE A 113 9.95 -12.96 -13.00
C ILE A 113 9.20 -14.06 -12.28
N TYR A 114 8.08 -13.73 -11.61
CA TYR A 114 7.38 -14.68 -10.76
C TYR A 114 6.84 -15.90 -11.52
N ILE A 115 6.03 -15.69 -12.57
CA ILE A 115 5.42 -16.81 -13.33
C ILE A 115 6.49 -17.71 -13.97
N PRO A 116 7.52 -17.17 -14.67
CA PRO A 116 8.59 -18.01 -15.22
C PRO A 116 9.29 -18.87 -14.16
N ILE A 117 9.64 -18.32 -13.00
CA ILE A 117 10.32 -19.07 -11.94
C ILE A 117 9.39 -20.12 -11.33
N VAL A 118 8.11 -19.82 -11.12
CA VAL A 118 7.14 -20.83 -10.67
C VAL A 118 6.99 -21.95 -11.69
N LYS A 119 6.95 -21.66 -12.99
CA LYS A 119 6.88 -22.70 -14.03
C LYS A 119 8.13 -23.58 -14.07
N LEU A 120 9.30 -23.01 -13.80
CA LEU A 120 10.57 -23.75 -13.81
C LEU A 120 10.80 -24.58 -12.54
N THR A 121 10.44 -24.05 -11.38
CA THR A 121 10.81 -24.63 -10.07
C THR A 121 9.65 -25.22 -9.29
N SER A 122 8.40 -24.85 -9.62
CA SER A 122 7.19 -25.07 -8.81
C SER A 122 7.24 -24.46 -7.40
N LEU A 123 8.28 -23.70 -7.05
CA LEU A 123 8.49 -23.11 -5.73
C LEU A 123 8.01 -21.65 -5.68
N LYS A 124 6.77 -21.42 -5.23
CA LYS A 124 6.17 -20.08 -5.11
C LYS A 124 6.96 -19.14 -4.19
N LEU A 125 7.49 -19.65 -3.07
CA LEU A 125 8.29 -18.85 -2.13
C LEU A 125 9.61 -18.40 -2.73
N LEU A 126 10.26 -19.26 -3.51
CA LEU A 126 11.48 -18.93 -4.24
C LEU A 126 11.22 -17.88 -5.32
N ALA A 127 10.12 -18.03 -6.07
CA ALA A 127 9.73 -17.05 -7.08
C ALA A 127 9.42 -15.67 -6.46
N SER A 128 8.74 -15.64 -5.31
CA SER A 128 8.49 -14.40 -4.57
C SER A 128 9.79 -13.78 -4.07
N MET A 129 10.70 -14.57 -3.49
CA MET A 129 12.01 -14.10 -3.03
C MET A 129 12.84 -13.51 -4.19
N ALA A 130 12.89 -14.19 -5.34
CA ALA A 130 13.58 -13.68 -6.53
C ALA A 130 12.96 -12.38 -7.05
N THR A 131 11.64 -12.25 -6.96
CA THR A 131 10.93 -11.01 -7.34
C THR A 131 11.35 -9.84 -6.45
N PHE A 132 11.41 -10.03 -5.13
CA PHE A 132 11.91 -9.01 -4.21
C PHE A 132 13.42 -8.74 -4.36
N GLY A 133 14.20 -9.76 -4.72
CA GLY A 133 15.61 -9.60 -5.08
C GLY A 133 15.81 -8.68 -6.27
N PHE A 134 15.00 -8.84 -7.33
CA PHE A 134 14.99 -7.92 -8.46
C PHE A 134 14.59 -6.50 -8.04
N VAL A 135 13.52 -6.34 -7.26
CA VAL A 135 13.06 -5.03 -6.75
C VAL A 135 14.18 -4.33 -5.98
N TYR A 136 14.90 -5.05 -5.11
CA TYR A 136 16.05 -4.52 -4.38
C TYR A 136 17.15 -3.99 -5.32
N ILE A 137 17.54 -4.76 -6.33
CA ILE A 137 18.57 -4.35 -7.28
C ILE A 137 18.09 -3.14 -8.11
N TRP A 138 16.83 -3.16 -8.56
CA TRP A 138 16.25 -2.12 -9.40
C TRP A 138 16.10 -0.77 -8.70
N HIS A 139 15.70 -0.76 -7.42
CA HIS A 139 15.56 0.48 -6.65
C HIS A 139 16.89 1.03 -6.11
N GLY A 140 17.95 0.23 -6.11
CA GLY A 140 19.26 0.57 -5.58
C GLY A 140 19.62 -0.28 -4.37
N THR A 141 20.88 -0.69 -4.28
CA THR A 141 21.37 -1.66 -3.29
C THR A 141 21.66 -1.02 -1.91
N ALA A 142 20.86 -0.04 -1.51
CA ALA A 142 21.00 0.64 -0.22
C ALA A 142 20.36 -0.17 0.91
N THR A 143 20.90 -0.06 2.13
CA THR A 143 20.45 -0.85 3.30
C THR A 143 18.97 -0.65 3.62
N TYR A 144 18.43 0.56 3.51
CA TYR A 144 17.01 0.82 3.79
C TYR A 144 16.08 0.16 2.75
N ILE A 145 16.54 0.03 1.49
CA ILE A 145 15.80 -0.67 0.43
C ILE A 145 15.84 -2.17 0.71
N LEU A 146 16.98 -2.71 1.14
CA LEU A 146 17.09 -4.11 1.56
C LEU A 146 16.10 -4.43 2.69
N ILE A 147 16.07 -3.60 3.74
CA ILE A 147 15.14 -3.74 4.87
C ILE A 147 13.69 -3.72 4.37
N TRP A 148 13.32 -2.75 3.53
CA TRP A 148 11.99 -2.66 2.93
C TRP A 148 11.61 -3.91 2.14
N CYS A 149 12.50 -4.42 1.29
CA CYS A 149 12.26 -5.65 0.52
C CYS A 149 12.08 -6.87 1.42
N ILE A 150 12.92 -7.05 2.45
CA ILE A 150 12.82 -8.16 3.40
C ILE A 150 11.50 -8.09 4.18
N LEU A 151 11.15 -6.93 4.73
CA LEU A 151 9.91 -6.74 5.48
C LEU A 151 8.68 -6.99 4.61
N ASN A 152 8.70 -6.56 3.34
CA ASN A 152 7.61 -6.85 2.41
C ASN A 152 7.52 -8.32 2.03
N TYR A 153 8.66 -8.99 1.80
CA TYR A 153 8.68 -10.42 1.54
C TYR A 153 8.08 -11.21 2.70
N ILE A 154 8.55 -10.94 3.93
CA ILE A 154 8.02 -11.57 5.15
C ILE A 154 6.52 -11.28 5.28
N GLY A 155 6.10 -10.03 5.08
CA GLY A 155 4.69 -9.64 5.15
C GLY A 155 3.79 -10.42 4.19
N ILE A 156 4.22 -10.60 2.93
CA ILE A 156 3.48 -11.41 1.94
C ILE A 156 3.44 -12.88 2.35
N VAL A 157 4.56 -13.45 2.82
CA VAL A 157 4.60 -14.86 3.27
C VAL A 157 3.68 -15.09 4.47
N LEU A 158 3.68 -14.18 5.44
CA LEU A 158 2.77 -14.23 6.59
C LEU A 158 1.31 -14.10 6.15
N GLU A 159 0.99 -13.15 5.27
CA GLU A 159 -0.37 -13.00 4.75
C GLU A 159 -0.87 -14.27 4.05
N GLN A 160 -0.03 -14.89 3.21
CA GLN A 160 -0.38 -16.10 2.48
C GLN A 160 -0.53 -17.33 3.38
N THR A 161 0.28 -17.47 4.42
CA THR A 161 0.20 -18.59 5.36
C THR A 161 -0.96 -18.43 6.35
N CYS A 162 -1.26 -17.21 6.79
CA CYS A 162 -2.36 -16.93 7.73
C CYS A 162 -3.74 -16.81 7.06
N SER A 163 -3.83 -16.36 5.79
CA SER A 163 -5.12 -16.14 5.12
C SER A 163 -6.03 -17.39 5.08
N PRO A 164 -5.54 -18.60 4.75
CA PRO A 164 -6.36 -19.83 4.77
C PRO A 164 -6.85 -20.21 6.17
N LEU A 165 -6.03 -19.95 7.21
CA LEU A 165 -6.38 -20.23 8.61
C LEU A 165 -7.53 -19.33 9.10
N LEU A 166 -7.68 -18.16 8.49
CA LEU A 166 -8.70 -17.15 8.79
C LEU A 166 -9.90 -17.19 7.84
N SER A 167 -9.95 -18.16 6.90
CA SER A 167 -11.09 -18.37 6.02
C SER A 167 -11.99 -19.49 6.56
N VAL A 168 -12.85 -19.16 7.52
CA VAL A 168 -13.96 -20.05 7.91
C VAL A 168 -15.10 -19.87 6.91
N LYS A 169 -15.63 -20.96 6.36
CA LYS A 169 -16.80 -20.94 5.47
C LYS A 169 -17.97 -20.26 6.19
N LYS A 170 -18.55 -19.26 5.54
CA LYS A 170 -19.72 -18.53 6.04
C LYS A 170 -20.88 -19.52 6.18
N SER A 171 -21.24 -19.87 7.42
CA SER A 171 -22.50 -20.57 7.69
C SER A 171 -23.65 -19.61 7.34
N GLU A 172 -24.57 -20.04 6.48
CA GLU A 172 -25.64 -19.20 5.94
C GLU A 172 -26.69 -18.76 6.99
N GLY A 173 -26.56 -19.19 8.25
CA GLY A 173 -27.59 -19.01 9.29
C GLY A 173 -27.41 -17.84 10.28
N ILE A 174 -26.19 -17.35 10.55
CA ILE A 174 -25.95 -16.37 11.63
C ILE A 174 -25.68 -14.99 11.03
N LYS A 175 -26.74 -14.35 10.55
CA LYS A 175 -26.71 -12.97 10.06
C LYS A 175 -26.89 -12.05 11.27
N PHE A 176 -25.82 -11.32 11.62
CA PHE A 176 -25.81 -9.89 12.02
C PHE A 176 -24.82 -9.55 13.15
N PHE A 177 -24.55 -10.43 14.12
CA PHE A 177 -23.69 -10.09 15.28
C PHE A 177 -22.31 -10.77 15.34
N LEU A 178 -22.12 -11.95 14.75
CA LEU A 178 -20.92 -12.79 14.93
C LEU A 178 -20.17 -13.13 13.63
N ASP A 179 -19.79 -12.13 12.81
CA ASP A 179 -18.79 -12.37 11.74
C ASP A 179 -17.36 -12.38 12.33
N TRP A 180 -17.12 -13.31 13.27
CA TRP A 180 -15.81 -13.51 13.90
C TRP A 180 -14.69 -13.78 12.89
N PRO A 181 -14.87 -14.59 11.83
CA PRO A 181 -13.81 -14.83 10.84
C PRO A 181 -13.33 -13.53 10.19
N ARG A 182 -14.27 -12.65 9.82
CA ARG A 182 -13.92 -11.32 9.29
C ARG A 182 -13.24 -10.45 10.33
N ARG A 183 -13.75 -10.41 11.57
CA ARG A 183 -13.15 -9.61 12.65
C ARG A 183 -11.70 -10.04 12.91
N MET A 184 -11.44 -11.34 12.99
CA MET A 184 -10.08 -11.88 13.15
C MET A 184 -9.20 -11.51 11.96
N ARG A 185 -9.70 -11.63 10.72
CA ARG A 185 -8.96 -11.21 9.53
C ARG A 185 -8.61 -9.72 9.54
N CYS A 186 -9.55 -8.86 9.92
CA CYS A 186 -9.30 -7.43 10.03
C CYS A 186 -8.32 -7.11 11.16
N PHE A 187 -8.34 -7.87 12.26
CA PHE A 187 -7.39 -7.71 13.36
C PHE A 187 -5.96 -8.05 12.92
N PHE A 188 -5.74 -9.24 12.34
CA PHE A 188 -4.42 -9.59 11.81
C PHE A 188 -4.00 -8.68 10.66
N GLY A 189 -4.95 -8.27 9.80
CA GLY A 189 -4.73 -7.28 8.76
C GLY A 189 -4.30 -5.92 9.31
N ALA A 190 -4.83 -5.47 10.45
CA ALA A 190 -4.43 -4.22 11.09
C ALA A 190 -2.99 -4.27 11.63
N VAL A 191 -2.62 -5.36 12.30
CA VAL A 191 -1.24 -5.60 12.77
C VAL A 191 -0.29 -5.60 11.59
N LEU A 192 -0.65 -6.34 10.53
CA LEU A 192 0.15 -6.44 9.34
C LEU A 192 0.24 -5.08 8.61
N LEU A 193 -0.83 -4.30 8.55
CA LEU A 193 -0.86 -2.96 7.99
C LEU A 193 0.07 -1.99 8.74
N ALA A 194 0.17 -2.09 10.06
CA ALA A 194 1.13 -1.30 10.84
C ALA A 194 2.58 -1.59 10.42
N VAL A 195 2.93 -2.88 10.30
CA VAL A 195 4.26 -3.31 9.81
C VAL A 195 4.48 -2.89 8.35
N SER A 196 3.43 -2.91 7.52
CA SER A 196 3.46 -2.42 6.14
C SER A 196 3.80 -0.94 6.05
N ALA A 197 3.15 -0.12 6.87
CA ALA A 197 3.43 1.30 6.93
C ALA A 197 4.90 1.57 7.29
N ILE A 198 5.42 0.91 8.34
CA ILE A 198 6.82 1.04 8.75
C ILE A 198 7.78 0.59 7.66
N SER A 199 7.51 -0.53 7.01
CA SER A 199 8.30 -1.01 5.88
C SER A 199 8.39 0.08 4.80
N ASN A 200 7.27 0.68 4.42
CA ASN A 200 7.25 1.73 3.41
C ASN A 200 7.93 3.03 3.88
N PHE A 201 7.95 3.31 5.19
CA PHE A 201 8.72 4.43 5.74
C PHE A 201 10.22 4.26 5.57
N TYR A 202 10.75 3.02 5.60
CA TYR A 202 12.14 2.78 5.20
C TYR A 202 12.36 3.14 3.73
N PHE A 203 11.43 2.79 2.85
CA PHE A 203 11.57 2.98 1.41
C PHE A 203 11.67 4.45 1.00
N PHE A 204 10.69 5.27 1.40
CA PHE A 204 10.65 6.69 0.98
C PHE A 204 11.14 7.68 2.05
N GLY A 205 11.22 7.29 3.31
CA GLY A 205 11.75 8.12 4.41
C GLY A 205 13.20 7.83 4.77
N GLY A 206 13.78 6.74 4.25
CA GLY A 206 15.14 6.32 4.54
C GLY A 206 15.31 5.68 5.91
N LYS A 207 16.56 5.31 6.22
CA LYS A 207 16.88 4.48 7.40
C LYS A 207 16.49 5.14 8.73
N ASN A 208 16.84 6.40 8.92
CA ASN A 208 16.62 7.10 10.20
C ASN A 208 15.12 7.24 10.54
N ILE A 209 14.29 7.56 9.55
CA ILE A 209 12.83 7.64 9.73
C ILE A 209 12.27 6.25 9.99
N GLY A 210 12.62 5.26 9.17
CA GLY A 210 12.18 3.87 9.35
C GLY A 210 12.50 3.32 10.74
N ASP A 211 13.75 3.49 11.20
CA ASP A 211 14.19 3.06 12.53
C ASP A 211 13.41 3.76 13.65
N LEU A 212 13.11 5.06 13.50
CA LEU A 212 12.37 5.81 14.50
C LEU A 212 10.93 5.31 14.63
N PHE A 213 10.24 5.07 13.50
CA PHE A 213 8.90 4.49 13.49
C PHE A 213 8.88 3.06 14.02
N PHE A 214 9.86 2.25 13.63
CA PHE A 214 10.02 0.90 14.15
C PHE A 214 10.20 0.90 15.67
N ARG A 215 11.13 1.71 16.18
CA ARG A 215 11.39 1.82 17.62
C ARG A 215 10.17 2.33 18.38
N ARG A 216 9.49 3.38 17.89
CA ARG A 216 8.31 3.91 18.57
C ARG A 216 7.14 2.93 18.58
N LEU A 217 6.91 2.14 17.54
CA LEU A 217 5.82 1.16 17.57
C LEU A 217 5.94 0.17 18.76
N PHE A 218 7.17 -0.23 19.10
CA PHE A 218 7.41 -1.20 20.17
C PHE A 218 7.75 -0.57 21.53
N ALA A 219 8.18 0.69 21.58
CA ALA A 219 8.61 1.37 22.81
C ALA A 219 7.60 2.41 23.34
N ASP A 220 6.59 2.79 22.56
CA ASP A 220 5.56 3.73 23.00
C ASP A 220 4.61 3.08 24.03
N ASN A 221 3.85 3.92 24.73
CA ASN A 221 2.92 3.49 25.76
C ASN A 221 1.85 2.56 25.19
N LEU A 222 1.55 1.49 25.90
CA LEU A 222 0.56 0.48 25.49
C LEU A 222 -0.80 1.09 25.05
N PRO A 223 -1.39 2.09 25.74
CA PRO A 223 -2.63 2.72 25.28
C PRO A 223 -2.52 3.34 23.88
N ASN A 224 -1.40 4.00 23.57
CA ASN A 224 -1.19 4.61 22.25
C ASN A 224 -1.15 3.54 21.16
N THR A 225 -0.40 2.45 21.39
CA THR A 225 -0.32 1.32 20.45
C THR A 225 -1.66 0.62 20.28
N ILE A 226 -2.44 0.45 21.35
CA ILE A 226 -3.79 -0.14 21.27
C ILE A 226 -4.71 0.74 20.41
N ILE A 227 -4.72 2.05 20.64
CA ILE A 227 -5.59 2.96 19.89
C ILE A 227 -5.11 3.04 18.42
N LEU A 228 -3.81 3.03 18.14
CA LEU A 228 -3.27 2.91 16.78
C LEU A 228 -3.81 1.65 16.07
N LEU A 229 -3.66 0.48 16.71
CA LEU A 229 -4.16 -0.78 16.16
C LEU A 229 -5.68 -0.77 15.99
N PHE A 230 -6.42 -0.12 16.89
CA PHE A 230 -7.87 0.05 16.77
C PHE A 230 -8.24 0.90 15.56
N ILE A 231 -7.55 2.02 15.30
CA ILE A 231 -7.78 2.85 14.10
C ILE A 231 -7.49 2.05 12.83
N LEU A 232 -6.37 1.32 12.79
CA LEU A 232 -6.02 0.46 11.64
C LEU A 232 -7.03 -0.67 11.45
N TYR A 233 -7.55 -1.24 12.54
CA TYR A 233 -8.61 -2.23 12.52
C TYR A 233 -9.91 -1.68 11.94
N CYS A 234 -10.33 -0.48 12.35
CA CYS A 234 -11.48 0.21 11.76
C CYS A 234 -11.26 0.44 10.25
N GLY A 235 -10.05 0.85 9.85
CA GLY A 235 -9.68 0.97 8.44
C GLY A 235 -9.79 -0.34 7.68
N ALA A 236 -9.30 -1.45 8.24
CA ALA A 236 -9.39 -2.78 7.64
C ALA A 236 -10.85 -3.25 7.50
N GLN A 237 -11.70 -2.96 8.50
CA GLN A 237 -13.13 -3.26 8.45
C GLN A 237 -13.82 -2.51 7.30
N VAL A 238 -13.57 -1.21 7.16
CA VAL A 238 -14.13 -0.40 6.07
C VAL A 238 -13.62 -0.86 4.70
N SER A 239 -12.31 -1.12 4.60
CA SER A 239 -11.69 -1.63 3.36
C SER A 239 -12.32 -2.95 2.91
N THR A 240 -12.58 -3.86 3.85
CA THR A 240 -13.23 -5.16 3.57
C THR A 240 -14.66 -4.98 3.03
N GLU A 241 -15.44 -4.06 3.57
CA GLU A 241 -16.81 -3.78 3.08
C GLU A 241 -16.85 -3.12 1.70
N LEU A 242 -15.85 -2.31 1.39
CA LEU A 242 -15.77 -1.62 0.10
C LEU A 242 -15.21 -2.53 -1.01
N CYS A 243 -14.59 -3.66 -0.67
CA CYS A 243 -13.98 -4.58 -1.63
C CYS A 243 -14.95 -5.14 -2.69
N PRO A 244 -16.19 -5.59 -2.36
CA PRO A 244 -17.18 -6.08 -3.35
C PRO A 244 -17.68 -5.00 -4.32
N VAL A 245 -17.63 -3.72 -3.93
CA VAL A 245 -17.98 -2.60 -4.81
C VAL A 245 -16.88 -2.39 -5.87
N HIS A 246 -15.63 -2.68 -5.51
CA HIS A 246 -14.48 -2.53 -6.40
C HIS A 246 -14.29 -3.71 -7.34
N ALA A 247 -14.53 -4.96 -6.91
CA ALA A 247 -14.53 -6.12 -7.81
C ALA A 247 -15.48 -5.89 -9.00
N ARG A 248 -16.70 -5.41 -8.72
CA ARG A 248 -17.69 -5.05 -9.75
C ARG A 248 -17.24 -3.93 -10.70
N LYS A 249 -16.48 -2.93 -10.22
CA LYS A 249 -15.94 -1.85 -11.07
C LYS A 249 -14.71 -2.29 -11.88
N CYS A 250 -13.88 -3.19 -11.35
CA CYS A 250 -12.73 -3.75 -12.05
C CYS A 250 -13.14 -4.79 -13.11
N ASP A 251 -14.19 -5.58 -12.88
CA ASP A 251 -14.72 -6.53 -13.88
C ASP A 251 -15.35 -5.81 -15.09
N ASN A 252 -15.81 -4.58 -14.91
CA ASN A 252 -16.27 -3.70 -15.99
C ASN A 252 -15.10 -3.04 -16.78
N ASN A 253 -13.85 -3.30 -16.39
CA ASN A 253 -12.66 -2.89 -17.13
C ASN A 253 -12.07 -4.16 -17.78
N PRO A 254 -11.93 -4.26 -19.11
CA PRO A 254 -11.82 -5.53 -19.84
C PRO A 254 -10.48 -6.28 -19.67
N ILE A 255 -9.68 -5.96 -18.65
CA ILE A 255 -8.42 -6.66 -18.36
C ILE A 255 -8.73 -7.94 -17.57
N LYS A 256 -9.49 -8.85 -18.18
CA LYS A 256 -9.41 -10.27 -17.85
C LYS A 256 -8.17 -10.79 -18.56
N MET A 257 -7.05 -10.84 -17.85
CA MET A 257 -5.99 -11.77 -18.22
C MET A 257 -6.56 -13.17 -18.00
N LYS A 258 -7.11 -13.75 -19.08
CA LYS A 258 -7.29 -15.20 -19.18
C LYS A 258 -5.89 -15.80 -19.08
N TYR A 259 -5.61 -16.42 -17.94
CA TYR A 259 -4.57 -17.44 -17.84
C TYR A 259 -5.25 -18.78 -18.04
#